data_AF-A0A430HM13-F1
#
_entry.id   AF-A0A430HM13-F1
#
_cell.length_a   1.000
_cell.length_b   1.000
_cell.length_c   1.000
_cell.angle_alpha   90.00
_cell.angle_beta   90.00
_cell.angle_gamma   90.00
#
_symmetry.space_group_name_H-M   'P 1'
#
loop_
_entity.id
_entity.type
_entity.pdbx_description
1 polymer ?
#
loop_
_entity_poly.entity_id
_entity_poly.type
_entity_poly.pdbx_seq_one_letter_code
_entity_poly.pdbx_strand_id
1 'polypeptide(L)'
;MNSKINIVLAVLLVGCALSLVNAQFQARNLFIELGKLEQQARQLDIDWAQLQLDQSTLGTNARIEQIARDKLDMTPLTPARTQYLTEGAK
;
A
#
# COMPACT_ATOMS: atom_id res chain seq x y z
N MET A 1 21.59 -8.05 -61.98
CA MET A 1 21.76 -6.93 -61.02
C MET A 1 20.82 -7.04 -59.81
N ASN A 2 19.68 -7.74 -59.91
CA ASN A 2 18.63 -7.78 -58.86
C ASN A 2 18.97 -8.69 -57.66
N SER A 3 19.72 -9.77 -57.85
CA SER A 3 20.03 -10.71 -56.76
C SER A 3 20.84 -10.08 -55.62
N LYS A 4 21.69 -9.09 -55.93
CA LYS A 4 22.47 -8.36 -54.92
C LYS A 4 21.56 -7.53 -54.00
N ILE A 5 20.55 -6.87 -54.58
CA ILE A 5 19.58 -6.06 -53.82
C ILE A 5 18.72 -6.96 -52.92
N ASN A 6 18.27 -8.10 -53.43
CA ASN A 6 17.50 -9.06 -52.62
C ASN A 6 18.31 -9.60 -51.43
N ILE A 7 19.60 -9.88 -51.62
CA ILE A 7 20.48 -10.33 -50.52
C ILE A 7 20.62 -9.23 -49.47
N VAL A 8 20.83 -7.98 -49.87
CA VAL A 8 20.93 -6.84 -48.94
C VAL A 8 19.63 -6.67 -48.14
N LEU A 9 18.48 -6.72 -48.81
CA LEU A 9 17.17 -6.64 -48.16
C LEU A 9 16.94 -7.81 -47.19
N ALA A 10 17.33 -9.03 -47.56
CA ALA A 10 17.21 -10.20 -46.69
C ALA A 10 18.06 -10.06 -45.42
N VAL A 11 19.32 -9.59 -45.56
CA VAL A 11 20.20 -9.33 -44.41
C VAL A 11 19.62 -8.25 -43.52
N LEU A 12 19.09 -7.17 -44.10
CA LEU A 12 18.49 -6.06 -43.36
C LEU A 12 17.23 -6.53 -42.61
N LEU A 13 16.39 -7.35 -43.24
CA LEU A 13 15.22 -7.96 -42.62
C LEU A 13 15.59 -8.85 -41.43
N VAL A 14 16.61 -9.70 -41.59
CA VAL A 14 17.12 -10.55 -40.50
C VAL A 14 17.65 -9.68 -39.36
N GLY A 15 18.38 -8.61 -39.67
CA GLY A 15 18.84 -7.62 -38.68
C GLY A 15 17.69 -7.01 -37.89
N CYS A 16 16.63 -6.56 -38.58
CA CYS A 16 15.43 -6.03 -37.93
C CYS A 16 14.74 -7.07 -37.04
N ALA A 17 14.61 -8.32 -37.52
CA ALA A 17 13.98 -9.40 -36.77
C ALA A 17 14.75 -9.70 -35.47
N LEU A 18 16.08 -9.81 -35.54
CA LEU A 18 16.92 -10.03 -34.36
C LEU A 18 16.88 -8.86 -33.39
N SER A 19 16.92 -7.62 -33.91
CA SER A 19 16.80 -6.41 -33.09
C SER A 19 15.47 -6.35 -32.35
N LEU A 20 14.36 -6.72 -33.01
CA LEU A 20 13.04 -6.73 -32.39
C LEU A 20 12.96 -7.75 -31.27
N VAL A 21 13.47 -8.98 -31.48
CA VAL A 21 13.50 -10.02 -30.45
C VAL A 21 14.33 -9.58 -29.24
N ASN A 22 15.48 -8.95 -29.47
CA ASN A 22 16.31 -8.42 -28.39
C ASN A 22 15.60 -7.31 -27.61
N ALA A 23 14.94 -6.37 -28.31
CA ALA A 23 14.17 -5.30 -27.67
C ALA A 23 13.01 -5.86 -26.84
N GLN A 24 12.29 -6.86 -27.37
CA GLN A 24 11.20 -7.52 -26.66
C GLN A 24 11.71 -8.27 -25.42
N PHE A 25 12.87 -8.92 -25.50
CA PHE A 25 13.48 -9.61 -24.37
C PHE A 25 13.85 -8.63 -23.25
N GLN A 26 14.50 -7.52 -23.59
CA GLN A 26 14.84 -6.46 -22.63
C GLN A 26 13.60 -5.85 -22.01
N ALA A 27 12.58 -5.52 -22.81
CA ALA A 27 11.32 -4.99 -22.32
C ALA A 27 10.64 -5.95 -21.33
N ARG A 28 10.63 -7.26 -21.64
CA ARG A 28 10.08 -8.28 -20.74
C ARG A 28 10.85 -8.36 -19.43
N ASN A 29 12.18 -8.28 -19.48
CA ASN A 29 13.00 -8.33 -18.26
C ASN A 29 12.74 -7.11 -17.37
N LEU A 30 12.70 -5.91 -17.96
CA LEU A 30 12.39 -4.66 -17.25
C LEU A 30 10.99 -4.71 -16.61
N PHE A 31 10.02 -5.26 -17.32
CA PHE A 31 8.65 -5.42 -16.81
C PHE A 31 8.58 -6.36 -15.61
N ILE A 32 9.35 -7.46 -15.62
CA ILE A 32 9.43 -8.39 -14.49
C ILE A 32 10.06 -7.69 -13.27
N GLU A 33 11.13 -6.94 -13.48
CA GLU A 33 11.79 -6.20 -12.42
C GLU A 33 10.84 -5.15 -11.79
N LEU A 34 10.15 -4.38 -12.63
CA LEU A 34 9.12 -3.44 -12.18
C LEU A 34 8.04 -4.13 -11.35
N GLY A 35 7.50 -5.24 -11.84
CA GLY A 35 6.48 -6.01 -11.12
C GLY A 35 6.96 -6.52 -9.77
N LYS A 36 8.24 -6.90 -9.66
CA LYS A 36 8.85 -7.30 -8.38
C LYS A 36 8.92 -6.13 -7.41
N LEU A 37 9.36 -4.96 -7.85
CA LEU A 37 9.42 -3.76 -7.00
C LEU A 37 8.02 -3.34 -6.54
N GLU A 38 7.03 -3.35 -7.44
CA GLU A 38 5.64 -3.06 -7.07
C GLU A 38 5.08 -4.06 -6.05
N GLN A 39 5.40 -5.35 -6.19
CA GLN A 39 4.97 -6.35 -5.22
C GLN A 39 5.59 -6.10 -3.84
N GLN A 40 6.85 -5.70 -3.78
CA GLN A 40 7.51 -5.32 -2.53
C GLN A 40 6.86 -4.09 -1.89
N ALA A 41 6.55 -3.06 -2.69
CA ALA A 41 5.85 -1.87 -2.22
C ALA A 41 4.47 -2.22 -1.64
N ARG A 42 3.68 -3.04 -2.35
CA ARG A 42 2.37 -3.51 -1.87
C ARG A 42 2.47 -4.29 -0.56
N GLN A 43 3.50 -5.13 -0.40
CA GLN A 43 3.71 -5.85 0.86
C GLN A 43 3.98 -4.88 2.02
N LEU A 44 4.83 -3.88 1.78
CA LEU A 44 5.14 -2.87 2.79
C LEU A 44 3.91 -2.05 3.19
N ASP A 45 3.04 -1.71 2.25
CA ASP A 45 1.77 -1.02 2.54
C ASP A 45 0.84 -1.86 3.41
N ILE A 46 0.75 -3.17 3.15
CA ILE A 46 -0.04 -4.10 3.98
C ILE A 46 0.52 -4.17 5.39
N ASP A 47 1.84 -4.35 5.52
CA ASP A 47 2.51 -4.43 6.82
C ASP A 47 2.33 -3.12 7.61
N TRP A 48 2.39 -1.98 6.92
CA TRP A 48 2.14 -0.67 7.51
C TRP A 48 0.69 -0.52 7.99
N ALA A 49 -0.28 -0.94 7.17
CA ALA A 49 -1.69 -0.92 7.55
C ALA A 49 -1.95 -1.81 8.77
N GLN A 50 -1.32 -2.98 8.83
CA GLN A 50 -1.40 -3.87 10.00
C GLN A 50 -0.81 -3.19 11.24
N LEU A 51 0.37 -2.60 11.13
CA LEU A 51 0.99 -1.88 12.25
C LEU A 51 0.11 -0.72 12.75
N GLN A 52 -0.58 -0.03 11.84
CA GLN A 52 -1.49 1.05 12.18
C GLN A 52 -2.75 0.54 12.90
N LEU A 53 -3.28 -0.63 12.51
CA LEU A 53 -4.35 -1.31 13.23
C LEU A 53 -3.90 -1.74 14.64
N ASP A 54 -2.70 -2.31 14.77
CA ASP A 54 -2.13 -2.70 16.05
C ASP A 54 -1.93 -1.46 16.95
N GLN A 55 -1.45 -0.35 16.40
CA GLN A 55 -1.34 0.91 17.11
C GLN A 55 -2.70 1.46 17.54
N SER A 56 -3.74 1.35 16.71
CA SER A 56 -5.09 1.77 17.07
C SER A 56 -5.65 0.96 18.25
N THR A 57 -5.25 -0.32 18.37
CA THR A 57 -5.62 -1.20 19.48
C THR A 57 -4.90 -0.82 20.78
N LEU A 58 -3.67 -0.32 20.69
CA LEU A 58 -2.88 0.19 21.82
C LEU A 58 -3.19 1.66 22.14
N GLY A 59 -3.91 2.35 21.25
CA GLY A 59 -4.29 3.75 21.31
C GLY A 59 -5.56 4.00 22.13
N THR A 60 -5.34 4.37 23.38
CA THR A 60 -6.09 5.44 24.06
C THR A 60 -7.33 5.05 24.88
N ASN A 61 -8.39 4.42 24.39
CA ASN A 61 -9.61 4.30 25.24
C ASN A 61 -9.62 3.09 26.18
N ALA A 62 -9.43 1.87 25.66
CA ALA A 62 -9.60 0.66 26.48
C ALA A 62 -8.61 0.59 27.67
N ARG A 63 -7.34 0.97 27.46
CA ARG A 63 -6.32 0.92 28.51
C ARG A 63 -6.49 2.02 29.56
N ILE A 64 -6.89 3.23 29.15
CA ILE A 64 -7.17 4.32 30.09
C ILE A 64 -8.41 3.99 30.91
N GLU A 65 -9.47 3.47 30.28
CA GLU A 65 -10.70 3.11 30.95
C GLU A 65 -10.50 1.93 31.91
N GLN A 66 -9.68 0.95 31.54
CA GLN A 66 -9.31 -0.15 32.43
C GLN A 66 -8.50 0.34 33.64
N ILE A 67 -7.53 1.24 33.45
CA ILE A 67 -6.78 1.82 34.58
C ILE A 67 -7.69 2.71 35.45
N ALA A 68 -8.60 3.48 34.85
CA ALA A 68 -9.54 4.32 35.56
C ALA A 68 -10.50 3.50 36.44
N ARG A 69 -11.01 2.36 35.93
CA ARG A 69 -11.84 1.45 36.71
C ARG A 69 -11.03 0.67 37.75
N ASP A 70 -9.93 0.04 37.36
CA ASP A 70 -9.24 -0.93 38.20
C ASP A 70 -8.29 -0.28 39.23
N LYS A 71 -7.70 0.88 38.93
CA LYS A 71 -6.73 1.56 39.82
C LYS A 71 -7.26 2.83 40.47
N LEU A 72 -8.23 3.50 39.84
CA LEU A 72 -8.82 4.75 40.36
C LEU A 72 -10.27 4.58 40.87
N ASP A 73 -10.84 3.36 40.79
CA ASP A 73 -12.21 3.03 41.21
C ASP A 73 -13.28 3.97 40.60
N MET A 74 -12.98 4.49 39.40
CA MET A 74 -13.88 5.42 38.70
C MET A 74 -15.07 4.65 38.13
N THR A 75 -16.27 5.07 38.52
CA THR A 75 -17.53 4.52 38.00
C THR A 75 -18.04 5.38 36.83
N PRO A 76 -18.59 4.75 35.76
CA PRO A 76 -19.15 5.49 34.64
C PRO A 76 -20.34 6.35 35.07
N LEU A 77 -20.41 7.57 34.54
CA LEU A 77 -21.48 8.52 34.83
C LEU A 77 -22.82 7.94 34.37
N THR A 78 -23.70 7.64 35.33
CA THR A 78 -25.06 7.15 35.07
C THR A 78 -26.00 8.36 34.98
N PRO A 79 -27.04 8.36 34.13
CA PRO A 79 -28.00 9.47 34.02
C PRO A 79 -28.63 9.90 35.36
N ALA A 80 -28.70 8.99 36.33
CA ALA A 80 -29.17 9.25 37.69
C ALA A 80 -28.22 10.15 38.54
N ARG A 81 -26.97 10.35 38.11
CA ARG A 81 -25.94 11.18 38.80
C ARG A 81 -25.54 12.42 38.01
N THR A 82 -26.19 12.69 36.88
CA THR A 82 -25.88 13.85 36.03
C THR A 82 -26.87 14.98 36.34
N GLN A 83 -26.38 16.07 36.94
CA GLN A 83 -27.17 17.28 37.15
C GLN A 83 -26.98 18.22 35.96
N TYR A 84 -28.02 18.37 35.14
CA TYR A 84 -28.04 19.36 34.07
C TYR A 84 -28.25 20.74 34.70
N LEU A 85 -27.20 21.55 34.74
CA LEU A 85 -27.30 22.96 35.10
C LEU A 85 -27.81 23.71 33.87
N THR A 86 -29.10 24.04 33.84
CA THR A 86 -29.65 25.01 32.89
C THR A 86 -29.17 26.38 33.31
N GLU A 87 -28.32 27.01 32.49
CA GLU A 87 -27.88 28.38 32.71
C GLU A 87 -29.08 29.34 32.57
N GLY A 88 -29.49 29.91 33.71
CA GLY A 88 -30.24 31.17 33.82
C GLY A 88 -31.52 31.30 32.98
N ALA A 89 -32.65 30.84 33.54
CA ALA A 89 -33.92 31.48 33.22
C ALA A 89 -33.84 32.94 33.72
N LYS A 90 -33.92 33.87 32.77
CA LYS A 90 -33.88 35.32 32.98
C LYS A 90 -35.17 35.82 33.62
#